data_AF-A0A7Y5ZWV0-F1
#
_entry.id   AF-A0A7Y5ZWV0-F1
#
_cell.length_a   1.000
_cell.length_b   1.000
_cell.length_c   1.000
_cell.angle_alpha   90.00
_cell.angle_beta   90.00
_cell.angle_gamma   90.00
#
_symmetry.space_group_name_H-M   'P 1'
#
loop_
_entity.id
_entity.type
_entity.pdbx_description
1 polymer ?
#
loop_
_entity_poly.entity_id
_entity_poly.type
_entity_poly.pdbx_seq_one_letter_code
_entity_poly.pdbx_strand_id
1 'polypeptide(L)'
;EQVSRNVQAVAAGAEQMGASIREIAQNANLAAKVAGQATAAAESANDQVARLGESSQQIGNVVKTITSIAEQTNLLALNATIEAARAGEAGKGFAVVAGEVKELASETARATEDIARRVEAIQADTTGAVAAIGQIAAIIASINDYQLTIASAVEEQTATTNEMSRGVAEAATGSGEIAVNIGGVASSAASSSEVLGQMGQAVGELARLSTDLRTR
;
A
#
# COMPACT_ATOMS: atom_id res chain seq x y z
N GLU A 1 17.90 -25.09 36.19
CA GLU A 1 18.60 -24.19 35.24
C GLU A 1 18.03 -24.16 33.83
N GLN A 2 17.74 -25.30 33.17
CA GLN A 2 17.27 -25.31 31.79
C GLN A 2 15.93 -24.56 31.58
N VAL A 3 14.99 -24.71 32.52
CA VAL A 3 13.71 -23.99 32.47
C VAL A 3 13.89 -22.47 32.56
N SER A 4 14.76 -21.99 33.45
CA SER A 4 15.05 -20.56 33.61
C SER A 4 15.67 -19.96 32.33
N ARG A 5 16.58 -20.68 31.68
CA ARG A 5 17.13 -20.28 30.38
C ARG A 5 16.07 -20.21 29.28
N ASN A 6 15.15 -21.19 29.23
CA ASN A 6 14.06 -21.17 28.25
C ASN A 6 13.10 -20.01 28.48
N VAL A 7 12.75 -19.72 29.74
CA VAL A 7 11.91 -18.58 30.11
C VAL A 7 12.56 -17.25 29.70
N GLN A 8 13.86 -17.06 29.97
CA GLN A 8 14.60 -15.87 29.54
C GLN A 8 14.64 -15.74 28.00
N ALA A 9 14.81 -16.84 27.28
CA ALA A 9 14.80 -16.83 25.82
C ALA A 9 13.43 -16.41 25.25
N VAL A 10 12.33 -16.92 25.83
CA VAL A 10 10.97 -16.52 25.41
C VAL A 10 10.68 -15.07 25.79
N ALA A 11 11.12 -14.60 26.96
CA ALA A 11 10.98 -13.20 27.38
C ALA A 11 11.65 -12.24 26.39
N ALA A 12 12.91 -12.52 26.02
CA ALA A 12 13.63 -11.76 25.02
C ALA A 12 12.94 -11.80 23.65
N GLY A 13 12.39 -12.96 23.27
CA GLY A 13 11.59 -13.11 22.06
C GLY A 13 10.32 -12.24 22.05
N ALA A 14 9.61 -12.16 23.18
CA ALA A 14 8.42 -11.33 23.33
C ALA A 14 8.75 -9.83 23.29
N GLU A 15 9.85 -9.40 23.91
CA GLU A 15 10.33 -8.02 23.80
C GLU A 15 10.69 -7.63 22.37
N GLN A 16 11.41 -8.52 21.66
CA GLN A 16 11.77 -8.32 20.26
C GLN A 16 10.52 -8.27 19.37
N MET A 17 9.55 -9.16 19.60
CA MET A 17 8.26 -9.14 18.91
C MET A 17 7.53 -7.81 19.13
N GLY A 18 7.50 -7.31 20.36
CA GLY A 18 6.92 -6.01 20.68
C GLY A 18 7.61 -4.84 19.95
N ALA A 19 8.93 -4.91 19.74
CA ALA A 19 9.64 -3.94 18.93
C ALA A 19 9.25 -4.01 17.44
N SER A 20 9.21 -5.22 16.87
CA SER A 20 8.79 -5.43 15.47
C SER A 20 7.34 -5.01 15.21
N ILE A 21 6.42 -5.28 16.14
CA ILE A 21 5.02 -4.86 16.03
C ILE A 21 4.90 -3.33 15.99
N ARG A 22 5.65 -2.61 16.84
CA ARG A 22 5.67 -1.13 16.82
C ARG A 22 6.20 -0.58 15.49
N GLU A 23 7.22 -1.22 14.93
CA GLU A 23 7.77 -0.84 13.62
C GLU A 23 6.75 -1.08 12.49
N ILE A 24 6.06 -2.23 12.50
CA ILE A 24 4.98 -2.53 11.55
C ILE A 24 3.85 -1.50 11.69
N ALA A 25 3.45 -1.15 12.91
CA ALA A 25 2.43 -0.14 13.17
C ALA A 25 2.81 1.24 12.59
N GLN A 26 4.08 1.64 12.78
CA GLN A 26 4.59 2.90 12.24
C GLN A 26 4.61 2.89 10.71
N ASN A 27 5.09 1.80 10.10
CA ASN A 27 5.14 1.64 8.66
C ASN A 27 3.73 1.61 8.03
N ALA A 28 2.77 0.96 8.67
CA ALA A 28 1.37 0.93 8.22
C ALA A 28 0.75 2.34 8.23
N ASN A 29 0.99 3.12 9.28
CA ASN A 29 0.54 4.51 9.35
C ASN A 29 1.18 5.40 8.27
N LEU A 30 2.49 5.23 8.02
CA LEU A 30 3.18 5.93 6.94
C LEU A 30 2.62 5.56 5.57
N ALA A 31 2.37 4.27 5.32
CA ALA A 31 1.76 3.79 4.09
C ALA A 31 0.35 4.37 3.89
N ALA A 32 -0.48 4.43 4.94
CA ALA A 32 -1.80 5.05 4.89
C ALA A 32 -1.72 6.55 4.54
N LYS A 33 -0.75 7.27 5.10
CA LYS A 33 -0.51 8.69 4.77
C LYS A 33 -0.10 8.86 3.30
N VAL A 34 0.81 8.03 2.80
CA VAL A 34 1.24 8.07 1.39
C VAL A 34 0.09 7.72 0.45
N ALA A 35 -0.73 6.73 0.80
CA ALA A 35 -1.93 6.40 0.05
C ALA A 35 -2.89 7.60 -0.03
N GLY A 36 -3.15 8.29 1.09
CA GLY A 36 -3.96 9.51 1.10
C GLY A 36 -3.42 10.63 0.20
N GLN A 37 -2.10 10.84 0.20
CA GLN A 37 -1.44 11.79 -0.71
C GLN A 37 -1.59 11.37 -2.18
N ALA A 38 -1.47 10.08 -2.48
CA ALA A 38 -1.63 9.54 -3.81
C ALA A 38 -3.08 9.69 -4.31
N THR A 39 -4.09 9.51 -3.46
CA THR A 39 -5.50 9.77 -3.80
C THR A 39 -5.69 11.23 -4.21
N ALA A 40 -5.23 12.19 -3.41
CA ALA A 40 -5.35 13.61 -3.74
C ALA A 40 -4.61 13.99 -5.04
N ALA A 41 -3.46 13.36 -5.30
CA ALA A 41 -2.73 13.54 -6.55
C ALA A 41 -3.49 12.98 -7.75
N ALA A 42 -4.11 11.80 -7.62
CA ALA A 42 -4.93 11.19 -8.66
C ALA A 42 -6.19 12.02 -8.97
N GLU A 43 -6.86 12.55 -7.94
CA GLU A 43 -8.00 13.47 -8.11
C GLU A 43 -7.60 14.74 -8.87
N SER A 44 -6.50 15.38 -8.46
CA SER A 44 -5.98 16.57 -9.15
C SER A 44 -5.59 16.29 -10.61
N ALA A 45 -4.99 15.13 -10.88
CA ALA A 45 -4.68 14.70 -12.25
C ALA A 45 -5.96 14.48 -13.07
N ASN A 46 -6.97 13.84 -12.48
CA ASN A 46 -8.26 13.63 -13.12
C ASN A 46 -8.93 14.96 -13.52
N ASP A 47 -8.92 15.94 -12.62
CA ASP A 47 -9.47 17.29 -12.89
C ASP A 47 -8.71 18.03 -14.00
N GLN A 48 -7.39 17.88 -14.06
CA GLN A 48 -6.58 18.46 -15.13
C GLN A 48 -6.88 17.83 -16.48
N VAL A 49 -6.98 16.50 -16.55
CA VAL A 49 -7.31 15.78 -17.79
C VAL A 49 -8.75 16.05 -18.21
N ALA A 50 -9.70 16.15 -17.27
CA ALA A 50 -11.08 16.52 -17.57
C ALA A 50 -11.17 17.92 -18.22
N ARG A 51 -10.46 18.91 -17.68
CA ARG A 51 -10.37 20.26 -18.28
C ARG A 51 -9.70 20.24 -19.65
N LEU A 52 -8.72 19.37 -19.86
CA LEU A 52 -8.12 19.18 -21.19
C LEU A 52 -9.16 18.62 -22.18
N GLY A 53 -9.95 17.63 -21.77
CA GLY A 53 -11.05 17.09 -22.57
C GLY A 53 -12.08 18.16 -22.96
N GLU A 54 -12.51 19.01 -22.01
CA GLU A 54 -13.41 20.13 -22.28
C GLU A 54 -12.78 21.15 -23.26
N SER A 55 -11.51 21.51 -23.04
CA SER A 55 -10.78 22.44 -23.92
C SER A 55 -10.66 21.88 -25.34
N SER A 56 -10.35 20.59 -25.49
CA SER A 56 -10.32 19.91 -26.79
C SER A 56 -11.70 19.87 -27.45
N GLN A 57 -12.79 19.75 -26.70
CA GLN A 57 -14.13 19.84 -27.26
C GLN A 57 -14.44 21.25 -27.79
N GLN A 58 -14.05 22.28 -27.06
CA GLN A 58 -14.18 23.67 -27.50
C GLN A 58 -13.37 23.93 -28.79
N ILE A 59 -12.14 23.45 -28.86
CA ILE A 59 -11.31 23.52 -30.08
C ILE A 59 -12.01 22.81 -31.24
N GLY A 60 -12.57 21.61 -31.02
CA GLY A 60 -13.31 20.88 -32.05
C GLY A 60 -14.50 21.67 -32.63
N ASN A 61 -15.22 22.42 -31.78
CA ASN A 61 -16.32 23.28 -32.22
C ASN A 61 -15.83 24.48 -33.06
N VAL A 62 -14.69 25.08 -32.66
CA VAL A 62 -14.05 26.15 -33.44
C VAL A 62 -13.60 25.63 -34.80
N VAL A 63 -12.95 24.47 -34.85
CA VAL A 63 -12.50 23.84 -36.09
C VAL A 63 -13.67 23.59 -37.05
N LYS A 64 -14.79 23.03 -36.56
CA LYS A 64 -16.02 22.85 -37.37
C LYS A 64 -16.54 24.17 -37.95
N THR A 65 -16.48 25.25 -37.17
CA THR A 65 -16.89 26.58 -37.63
C THR A 65 -15.97 27.08 -38.75
N ILE A 66 -14.65 26.93 -38.59
CA ILE A 66 -13.67 27.33 -39.61
C ILE A 66 -13.85 26.50 -40.89
N THR A 67 -14.07 25.19 -40.79
CA THR A 67 -14.38 24.33 -41.94
C THR A 67 -15.62 24.83 -42.68
N SER A 68 -16.69 25.16 -41.97
CA SER A 68 -17.93 25.71 -42.56
C SER A 68 -17.68 27.05 -43.27
N ILE A 69 -16.85 27.93 -42.68
CA ILE A 69 -16.45 29.20 -43.30
C ILE A 69 -15.63 28.96 -44.57
N ALA A 70 -14.70 28.01 -44.55
CA ALA A 70 -13.89 27.65 -45.71
C ALA A 70 -14.75 27.12 -46.86
N GLU A 71 -15.71 26.25 -46.57
CA GLU A 71 -16.69 25.74 -47.55
C GLU A 71 -17.55 26.87 -48.14
N GLN A 72 -18.05 27.79 -47.30
CA GLN A 72 -18.81 28.95 -47.77
C GLN A 72 -17.97 29.89 -48.62
N THR A 73 -16.71 30.11 -48.24
CA THR A 73 -15.75 30.93 -48.99
C THR A 73 -15.44 30.32 -50.34
N ASN A 74 -15.25 29.00 -50.40
CA ASN A 74 -15.07 28.25 -51.64
C ASN A 74 -16.30 28.38 -52.57
N LEU A 75 -17.52 28.33 -52.01
CA LEU A 75 -18.76 28.53 -52.77
C LEU A 75 -18.89 29.97 -53.30
N LEU A 76 -18.56 30.96 -52.48
CA LEU A 76 -18.51 32.38 -52.89
C LEU A 76 -17.48 32.61 -54.00
N ALA A 77 -16.29 32.03 -53.88
CA ALA A 77 -15.23 32.10 -54.88
C ALA A 77 -15.67 31.45 -56.20
N LEU A 78 -16.37 30.31 -56.15
CA LEU A 78 -16.95 29.67 -57.33
C LEU A 78 -17.98 30.58 -58.03
N ASN A 79 -18.89 31.20 -57.27
CA ASN A 79 -19.85 32.16 -57.82
C ASN A 79 -19.15 33.36 -58.45
N ALA A 80 -18.09 33.87 -57.81
CA ALA A 80 -17.27 34.95 -58.36
C ALA A 80 -16.56 34.54 -59.67
N THR A 81 -16.06 33.29 -59.77
CA THR A 81 -15.49 32.77 -61.02
C THR A 81 -16.55 32.70 -62.14
N ILE A 82 -17.78 32.29 -61.81
CA ILE A 82 -18.89 32.24 -62.78
C ILE A 82 -19.24 33.65 -63.28
N GLU A 83 -19.37 34.62 -62.38
CA GLU A 83 -19.72 35.99 -62.75
C GLU A 83 -18.58 36.68 -63.52
N ALA A 84 -17.32 36.39 -63.17
CA ALA A 84 -16.15 36.85 -63.91
C ALA A 84 -16.13 36.30 -65.35
N ALA A 85 -16.48 35.03 -65.55
CA ALA A 85 -16.62 34.45 -66.88
C ALA A 85 -17.75 35.11 -67.68
N ARG A 86 -18.84 35.50 -67.00
CA ARG A 86 -19.98 36.20 -67.61
C ARG A 86 -19.64 37.63 -68.07
N ALA A 87 -18.72 38.30 -67.37
CA ALA A 87 -18.22 39.63 -67.72
C ALA A 87 -17.20 39.63 -68.89
N GLY A 88 -16.80 38.45 -69.40
CA GLY A 88 -15.90 38.32 -70.54
C GLY A 88 -14.51 38.93 -70.28
N GLU A 89 -13.99 39.72 -71.21
CA GLU A 89 -12.66 40.34 -71.11
C GLU A 89 -12.51 41.26 -69.90
N ALA A 90 -13.59 41.95 -69.49
CA ALA A 90 -13.57 42.84 -68.32
C ALA A 90 -13.45 42.08 -66.99
N GLY A 91 -13.77 40.78 -66.96
CA GLY A 91 -13.75 39.94 -65.77
C GLY A 91 -12.43 39.19 -65.52
N LYS A 92 -11.45 39.25 -66.44
CA LYS A 92 -10.21 38.44 -66.36
C LYS A 92 -9.43 38.62 -65.06
N GLY A 93 -9.26 39.86 -64.59
CA GLY A 93 -8.58 40.11 -63.30
C GLY A 93 -9.35 39.56 -62.10
N PHE A 94 -10.69 39.65 -62.14
CA PHE A 94 -11.56 39.11 -61.10
C PHE A 94 -11.56 37.58 -61.08
N ALA A 95 -11.46 36.93 -62.25
CA ALA A 95 -11.36 35.48 -62.37
C ALA A 95 -10.09 34.92 -61.71
N VAL A 96 -8.95 35.63 -61.82
CA VAL A 96 -7.69 35.23 -61.17
C VAL A 96 -7.83 35.28 -59.65
N VAL A 97 -8.32 36.39 -59.11
CA VAL A 97 -8.54 36.55 -57.66
C VAL A 97 -9.53 35.50 -57.14
N ALA A 98 -10.62 35.24 -57.86
CA ALA A 98 -11.58 34.22 -57.48
C ALA A 98 -10.96 32.81 -57.45
N GLY A 99 -10.06 32.50 -58.39
CA GLY A 99 -9.31 31.23 -58.40
C GLY A 99 -8.38 31.09 -57.20
N GLU A 100 -7.67 32.16 -56.85
CA GLU A 100 -6.73 32.19 -55.72
C GLU A 100 -7.46 32.06 -54.37
N VAL A 101 -8.60 32.75 -54.21
CA VAL A 101 -9.48 32.60 -53.03
C VAL A 101 -10.03 31.17 -52.92
N LYS A 102 -10.40 30.56 -54.05
CA LYS A 102 -10.90 29.17 -54.09
C LYS A 102 -9.83 28.17 -53.63
N GLU A 103 -8.59 28.36 -54.08
CA GLU A 103 -7.45 27.53 -53.69
C GLU A 103 -7.15 27.68 -52.19
N LEU A 104 -7.10 28.92 -51.69
CA LEU A 104 -6.87 29.22 -50.28
C LEU A 104 -7.98 28.64 -49.37
N ALA A 105 -9.23 28.71 -49.81
CA ALA A 105 -10.36 28.10 -49.11
C ALA A 105 -10.25 26.56 -49.07
N SER A 106 -9.80 25.94 -50.16
CA SER A 106 -9.57 24.48 -50.23
C SER A 106 -8.41 24.03 -49.35
N GLU A 107 -7.32 24.81 -49.30
CA GLU A 107 -6.18 24.56 -48.40
C GLU A 107 -6.60 24.71 -46.94
N THR A 108 -7.39 25.75 -46.62
CA THR A 108 -7.95 25.96 -45.28
C THR A 108 -8.82 24.76 -44.85
N ALA A 109 -9.70 24.27 -45.72
CA ALA A 109 -10.54 23.10 -45.43
C ALA A 109 -9.69 21.86 -45.09
N ARG A 110 -8.67 21.55 -45.90
CA ARG A 110 -7.74 20.44 -45.64
C ARG A 110 -6.97 20.60 -44.33
N ALA A 111 -6.49 21.81 -44.03
CA ALA A 111 -5.79 22.09 -42.78
C ALA A 111 -6.71 21.90 -41.58
N THR A 112 -7.96 22.37 -41.66
CA THR A 112 -8.94 22.18 -40.58
C THR A 112 -9.31 20.71 -40.37
N GLU A 113 -9.38 19.91 -41.44
CA GLU A 113 -9.61 18.47 -41.34
C GLU A 113 -8.45 17.74 -40.64
N ASP A 114 -7.19 18.14 -40.90
CA ASP A 114 -6.04 17.59 -40.17
C ASP A 114 -6.09 17.95 -38.68
N ILE A 115 -6.43 19.21 -38.35
CA ILE A 115 -6.59 19.65 -36.97
C ILE A 115 -7.74 18.88 -36.30
N ALA A 116 -8.86 18.67 -36.97
CA ALA A 116 -9.99 17.90 -36.44
C ALA A 116 -9.56 16.49 -36.01
N ARG A 117 -8.84 15.77 -36.88
CA ARG A 117 -8.32 14.42 -36.56
C ARG A 117 -7.38 14.42 -35.37
N ARG A 118 -6.52 15.44 -35.23
CA ARG A 118 -5.63 15.59 -34.06
C ARG A 118 -6.42 15.85 -32.78
N VAL A 119 -7.45 16.68 -32.84
CA VAL A 119 -8.32 16.97 -31.70
C VAL A 119 -9.09 15.73 -31.25
N GLU A 120 -9.60 14.93 -32.20
CA GLU A 120 -10.25 13.65 -31.90
C GLU A 120 -9.30 12.66 -31.22
N ALA A 121 -8.05 12.57 -31.68
CA ALA A 121 -7.02 11.76 -31.02
C ALA A 121 -6.77 12.22 -29.59
N ILE A 122 -6.64 13.53 -29.35
CA ILE A 122 -6.48 14.09 -27.99
C ILE A 122 -7.70 13.75 -27.11
N GLN A 123 -8.93 13.82 -27.65
CA GLN A 123 -10.15 13.46 -26.91
C GLN A 123 -10.17 11.96 -26.54
N ALA A 124 -9.72 11.09 -27.44
CA ALA A 124 -9.60 9.67 -27.17
C ALA A 124 -8.54 9.39 -26.09
N ASP A 125 -7.36 10.00 -26.20
CA ASP A 125 -6.26 9.84 -25.25
C ASP A 125 -6.63 10.38 -23.86
N THR A 126 -7.31 11.53 -23.78
CA THR A 126 -7.80 12.09 -22.51
C THR A 126 -8.83 11.18 -21.85
N THR A 127 -9.75 10.59 -22.62
CA THR A 127 -10.71 9.60 -22.11
C THR A 127 -10.00 8.36 -21.56
N GLY A 128 -8.99 7.86 -22.28
CA GLY A 128 -8.15 6.75 -21.83
C GLY A 128 -7.38 7.09 -20.54
N ALA A 129 -6.83 8.29 -20.44
CA ALA A 129 -6.13 8.77 -19.25
C ALA A 129 -7.05 8.88 -18.03
N VAL A 130 -8.28 9.38 -18.18
CA VAL A 130 -9.28 9.41 -17.09
C VAL A 130 -9.58 7.99 -16.59
N ALA A 131 -9.79 7.04 -17.50
CA ALA A 131 -10.03 5.65 -17.11
C ALA A 131 -8.85 5.03 -16.35
N ALA A 132 -7.61 5.28 -16.80
CA ALA A 132 -6.40 4.82 -16.14
C ALA A 132 -6.22 5.43 -14.74
N ILE A 133 -6.47 6.74 -14.61
CA ILE A 133 -6.43 7.44 -13.31
C ILE A 133 -7.49 6.87 -12.36
N GLY A 134 -8.70 6.57 -12.86
CA GLY A 134 -9.75 5.92 -12.08
C GLY A 134 -9.34 4.54 -11.55
N GLN A 135 -8.64 3.73 -12.38
CA GLN A 135 -8.09 2.45 -11.93
C GLN A 135 -7.02 2.63 -10.85
N ILE A 136 -6.12 3.61 -11.01
CA ILE A 136 -5.11 3.94 -10.01
C ILE A 136 -5.77 4.34 -8.69
N ALA A 137 -6.81 5.17 -8.72
CA ALA A 137 -7.56 5.58 -7.52
C ALA A 137 -8.18 4.37 -6.80
N ALA A 138 -8.75 3.41 -7.54
CA ALA A 138 -9.30 2.18 -6.96
C ALA A 138 -8.22 1.29 -6.30
N ILE A 139 -7.04 1.20 -6.91
CA ILE A 139 -5.89 0.49 -6.34
C ILE A 139 -5.44 1.17 -5.04
N ILE A 140 -5.34 2.50 -5.02
CA ILE A 140 -4.96 3.26 -3.82
C ILE A 140 -5.99 3.09 -2.70
N ALA A 141 -7.29 3.08 -3.03
CA ALA A 141 -8.34 2.78 -2.05
C ALA A 141 -8.17 1.38 -1.44
N SER A 142 -7.85 0.37 -2.27
CA SER A 142 -7.59 -0.99 -1.80
C SER A 142 -6.36 -1.06 -0.88
N ILE A 143 -5.31 -0.27 -1.17
CA ILE A 143 -4.15 -0.14 -0.29
C ILE A 143 -4.57 0.39 1.09
N ASN A 144 -5.45 1.39 1.15
CA ASN A 144 -5.95 1.94 2.41
C ASN A 144 -6.73 0.89 3.23
N ASP A 145 -7.61 0.12 2.58
CA ASP A 145 -8.35 -0.97 3.23
C ASP A 145 -7.40 -2.05 3.81
N TYR A 146 -6.34 -2.40 3.07
CA TYR A 146 -5.31 -3.29 3.59
C TYR A 146 -4.57 -2.68 4.79
N GLN A 147 -4.32 -1.37 4.82
CA GLN A 147 -3.71 -0.72 5.99
C GLN A 147 -4.60 -0.79 7.23
N LEU A 148 -5.92 -0.64 7.09
CA LEU A 148 -6.87 -0.81 8.20
C LEU A 148 -6.86 -2.24 8.74
N THR A 149 -6.75 -3.22 7.84
CA THR A 149 -6.62 -4.64 8.20
C THR A 149 -5.31 -4.90 8.95
N ILE A 150 -4.19 -4.33 8.48
CA ILE A 150 -2.89 -4.42 9.14
C ILE A 150 -2.94 -3.77 10.52
N ALA A 151 -3.56 -2.59 10.66
CA ALA A 151 -3.71 -1.92 11.95
C ALA A 151 -4.45 -2.79 12.97
N SER A 152 -5.55 -3.43 12.54
CA SER A 152 -6.31 -4.35 13.39
C SER A 152 -5.47 -5.57 13.80
N ALA A 153 -4.72 -6.15 12.86
CA ALA A 153 -3.83 -7.28 13.16
C ALA A 153 -2.68 -6.89 14.11
N VAL A 154 -2.15 -5.67 13.99
CA VAL A 154 -1.13 -5.12 14.88
C VAL A 154 -1.67 -4.98 16.32
N GLU A 155 -2.91 -4.53 16.49
CA GLU A 155 -3.55 -4.43 17.81
C GLU A 155 -3.69 -5.82 18.46
N GLU A 156 -4.17 -6.81 17.70
CA GLU A 156 -4.29 -8.20 18.17
C GLU A 156 -2.93 -8.82 18.51
N GLN A 157 -1.92 -8.60 17.67
CA GLN A 157 -0.55 -9.05 17.93
C GLN A 157 0.05 -8.37 19.17
N THR A 158 -0.24 -7.09 19.39
CA THR A 158 0.21 -6.36 20.58
C THR A 158 -0.40 -6.96 21.84
N ALA A 159 -1.71 -7.23 21.83
CA ALA A 159 -2.40 -7.88 22.95
C ALA A 159 -1.79 -9.27 23.24
N THR A 160 -1.64 -10.09 22.21
CA THR A 160 -1.06 -11.44 22.32
C THR A 160 0.36 -11.41 22.87
N THR A 161 1.19 -10.46 22.42
CA THR A 161 2.57 -10.31 22.90
C THR A 161 2.61 -9.89 24.36
N ASN A 162 1.71 -9.00 24.79
CA ASN A 162 1.60 -8.60 26.20
C ASN A 162 1.15 -9.78 27.09
N GLU A 163 0.20 -10.60 26.63
CA GLU A 163 -0.21 -11.81 27.35
C GLU A 163 0.91 -12.83 27.44
N MET A 164 1.69 -12.99 26.37
CA MET A 164 2.86 -13.86 26.37
C MET A 164 3.90 -13.39 27.39
N SER A 165 4.22 -12.09 27.41
CA SER A 165 5.12 -11.51 28.41
C SER A 165 4.63 -11.75 29.85
N ARG A 166 3.32 -11.61 30.10
CA ARG A 166 2.71 -11.92 31.40
C ARG A 166 2.87 -13.40 31.76
N GLY A 167 2.52 -14.32 30.86
CA GLY A 167 2.65 -15.76 31.09
C GLY A 167 4.09 -16.21 31.31
N VAL A 168 5.06 -15.58 30.63
CA VAL A 168 6.49 -15.84 30.83
C VAL A 168 6.94 -15.38 32.22
N ALA A 169 6.49 -14.23 32.70
CA ALA A 169 6.80 -13.74 34.04
C ALA A 169 6.21 -14.67 35.13
N GLU A 170 4.97 -15.15 34.94
CA GLU A 170 4.34 -16.13 35.83
C GLU A 170 5.11 -17.46 35.85
N ALA A 171 5.50 -17.97 34.68
CA ALA A 171 6.31 -19.18 34.55
C ALA A 171 7.71 -19.03 35.19
N ALA A 172 8.31 -17.83 35.11
CA ALA A 172 9.57 -17.51 35.76
C ALA A 172 9.45 -17.64 37.29
N THR A 173 8.43 -17.00 37.86
CA THR A 173 8.13 -17.06 39.31
C THR A 173 7.88 -18.49 39.77
N GLY A 174 6.99 -19.22 39.08
CA GLY A 174 6.67 -20.61 39.43
C GLY A 174 7.89 -21.54 39.33
N SER A 175 8.75 -21.33 38.33
CA SER A 175 10.02 -22.07 38.22
C SER A 175 10.98 -21.78 39.37
N GLY A 176 11.01 -20.53 39.86
CA GLY A 176 11.78 -20.13 41.03
C GLY A 176 11.28 -20.81 42.31
N GLU A 177 9.98 -20.82 42.54
CA GLU A 177 9.35 -21.51 43.68
C GLU A 177 9.63 -23.02 43.68
N ILE A 178 9.53 -23.67 42.51
CA ILE A 178 9.89 -25.08 42.36
C ILE A 178 11.35 -25.32 42.73
N ALA A 179 12.26 -24.46 42.27
CA ALA A 179 13.68 -24.59 42.59
C ALA A 179 13.95 -24.49 44.11
N VAL A 180 13.27 -23.57 44.81
CA VAL A 180 13.34 -23.43 46.27
C VAL A 180 12.80 -24.69 46.97
N ASN A 181 11.63 -25.19 46.56
CA ASN A 181 11.03 -26.39 47.13
C ASN A 181 11.91 -27.63 46.94
N ILE A 182 12.50 -27.81 45.76
CA ILE A 182 13.44 -28.92 45.50
C ILE A 182 14.70 -28.79 46.36
N GLY A 183 15.23 -27.58 46.55
CA GLY A 183 16.32 -27.33 47.49
C GLY A 183 15.98 -27.75 48.92
N GLY A 184 14.76 -27.44 49.38
CA GLY A 184 14.25 -27.86 50.69
C GLY A 184 14.11 -29.38 50.83
N VAL A 185 13.58 -30.06 49.79
CA VAL A 185 13.47 -31.52 49.74
C VAL A 185 14.86 -32.17 49.79
N ALA A 186 15.82 -31.66 49.03
CA ALA A 186 17.20 -32.16 49.03
C ALA A 186 17.86 -32.02 50.40
N SER A 187 17.68 -30.88 51.07
CA SER A 187 18.16 -30.67 52.44
C SER A 187 17.52 -31.64 53.45
N SER A 188 16.21 -31.85 53.35
CA SER A 188 15.47 -32.79 54.22
C SER A 188 15.91 -34.24 54.01
N ALA A 189 16.15 -34.63 52.75
CA ALA A 189 16.65 -35.96 52.39
C ALA A 189 18.10 -36.18 52.88
N ALA A 190 18.94 -35.15 52.84
CA ALA A 190 20.30 -35.19 53.38
C ALA A 190 20.28 -35.38 54.91
N SER A 191 19.45 -34.61 55.63
CA SER A 191 19.27 -34.77 57.08
C SER A 191 18.72 -36.16 57.45
N SER A 192 17.75 -36.67 56.68
CA SER A 192 17.22 -38.03 56.90
C SER A 192 18.29 -39.11 56.68
N SER A 193 19.14 -38.97 55.66
CA SER A 193 20.27 -39.87 55.42
C SER A 193 21.28 -39.85 56.57
N GLU A 194 21.55 -38.68 57.14
CA GLU A 194 22.44 -38.54 58.30
C GLU A 194 21.87 -39.24 59.54
N VAL A 195 20.59 -39.01 59.85
CA VAL A 195 19.89 -39.67 60.97
C VAL A 195 19.86 -41.19 60.79
N LEU A 196 19.59 -41.69 59.59
CA LEU A 196 19.64 -43.12 59.28
C LEU A 196 21.06 -43.69 59.47
N GLY A 197 22.10 -42.93 59.11
CA GLY A 197 23.49 -43.31 59.37
C GLY A 197 23.80 -43.45 60.85
N GLN A 198 23.39 -42.48 61.67
CA GLN A 198 23.53 -42.52 63.13
C GLN A 198 22.75 -43.69 63.75
N MET A 199 21.52 -43.91 63.27
CA MET A 199 20.69 -45.02 63.73
C MET A 199 21.32 -46.38 63.36
N GLY A 200 21.90 -46.50 62.16
CA GLY A 200 22.65 -47.68 61.74
C GLY A 200 23.86 -47.96 62.64
N GLN A 201 24.60 -46.92 63.05
CA GLN A 201 25.70 -47.05 64.02
C GLN A 201 25.20 -47.56 65.38
N ALA A 202 24.13 -46.95 65.92
CA ALA A 202 23.55 -47.36 67.20
C ALA A 202 23.03 -48.81 67.17
N VAL A 203 22.37 -49.23 66.09
CA VAL A 203 21.93 -50.62 65.90
C VAL A 203 23.11 -51.57 65.83
N GLY A 204 24.19 -51.19 65.12
CA GLY A 204 25.43 -51.98 65.08
C GLY A 204 26.09 -52.14 66.45
N GLU A 205 26.08 -51.08 67.26
CA GLU A 205 26.61 -51.09 68.62
C GLU A 205 25.78 -51.98 69.56
N LEU A 206 24.44 -51.88 69.48
CA LEU A 206 23.52 -52.76 70.21
C LEU A 206 23.70 -54.24 69.83
N ALA A 207 23.87 -54.54 68.55
CA ALA A 207 24.13 -55.90 68.08
C ALA A 207 25.46 -56.45 68.65
N ARG A 208 26.50 -55.61 68.71
CA ARG A 208 27.79 -55.98 69.30
C ARG A 208 27.67 -56.26 70.80
N LEU A 209 26.98 -55.40 71.54
CA LEU A 209 26.76 -55.55 72.98
C LEU A 209 25.92 -56.80 73.28
N SER A 210 24.88 -57.06 72.50
CA SER A 210 24.06 -58.28 72.64
C SER A 210 24.87 -59.55 72.36
N THR A 211 25.83 -59.52 71.43
CA THR A 211 26.71 -60.66 71.16
C THR A 211 27.66 -60.89 72.33
N ASP A 212 28.27 -59.83 72.86
CA ASP A 212 29.19 -59.91 74.01
C ASP A 212 28.51 -60.50 75.26
N LEU A 213 27.26 -60.08 75.52
CA LEU A 213 26.43 -60.62 76.61
C LEU A 213 26.09 -62.10 76.43
N ARG A 214 26.00 -62.59 75.19
CA ARG A 214 25.65 -64.00 74.89
C ARG A 214 26.86 -64.93 74.96
N THR A 215 28.07 -64.38 74.85
CA THR A 215 29.35 -65.10 74.94
C THR A 215 29.95 -65.13 76.35
N ARG A 216 29.34 -64.41 77.30
CA ARG A 216 29.64 -64.50 78.74
C ARG A 216 28.73 -65.50 79.43
#